data_AF-A0A935BNS0-F1
#
_entry.id   AF-A0A935BNS0-F1
#
_cell.length_a   1.000
_cell.length_b   1.000
_cell.length_c   1.000
_cell.angle_alpha   90.00
_cell.angle_beta   90.00
_cell.angle_gamma   90.00
#
_symmetry.space_group_name_H-M   'P 1'
#
loop_
_entity.id
_entity.type
_entity.pdbx_description
1 polymer ?
#
loop_
_entity_poly.entity_id
_entity_poly.type
_entity_poly.pdbx_seq_one_letter_code
_entity_poly.pdbx_strand_id
1 'polypeptide(L)'
;MAFEAVVPKREVAFVDPKGKPVRTQKLLKTDIEHDLTALLKKKKDLNAVGKALVKDDPEIDLEHFGMTLTDTSRVYVSKKGIIHLVDEWEVLKNPDGETRERRQRQKQSQNINSDIPLRWSGKFIKKEDAAHKFIFTHKRQLIHVNGLTYDFLYEMAKELHERNSLMLLRGGEKGDQPIIMTRGAKPYNAFLEGRIDGDSYLLVLQLSNMELKRPPMSEPAAVATGPSTTGPRNHPRKQAAKKK
;
A
#
# COMPACT_ATOMS: atom_id res chain seq x y z
N MET A 1 -16.51 -15.00 -13.74
CA MET A 1 -16.84 -14.04 -12.66
C MET A 1 -16.41 -12.66 -13.11
N ALA A 2 -17.36 -11.84 -13.54
CA ALA A 2 -17.09 -10.46 -13.93
C ALA A 2 -16.73 -9.65 -12.68
N PHE A 3 -15.64 -8.88 -12.77
CA PHE A 3 -15.32 -7.84 -11.80
C PHE A 3 -16.20 -6.63 -12.10
N GLU A 4 -17.47 -6.67 -11.70
CA GLU A 4 -18.37 -5.53 -11.87
C GLU A 4 -18.18 -4.56 -10.70
N ALA A 5 -17.32 -3.57 -10.90
CA ALA A 5 -17.62 -2.27 -10.32
C ALA A 5 -18.69 -1.62 -11.21
N VAL A 6 -19.84 -1.28 -10.63
CA VAL A 6 -20.83 -0.44 -11.33
C VAL A 6 -20.13 0.87 -11.67
N VAL A 7 -19.88 1.10 -12.96
CA VAL A 7 -19.25 2.34 -13.41
C VAL A 7 -20.32 3.43 -13.33
N PRO A 8 -20.19 4.43 -12.43
CA PRO A 8 -21.19 5.48 -12.32
C PRO A 8 -21.29 6.25 -13.65
N LYS A 9 -22.52 6.60 -14.04
CA LYS A 9 -22.77 7.43 -15.22
C LYS A 9 -22.12 8.79 -14.97
N ARG A 10 -21.14 9.17 -15.81
CA ARG A 10 -20.44 10.45 -15.67
C ARG A 10 -21.38 11.61 -16.00
N GLU A 11 -21.52 12.55 -15.07
CA GLU A 11 -22.30 13.79 -15.27
C GLU A 11 -21.54 14.85 -16.06
N VAL A 12 -20.20 14.73 -16.14
CA VAL A 12 -19.33 15.69 -16.84
C VAL A 12 -18.68 15.03 -18.05
N ALA A 13 -18.80 15.68 -19.21
CA ALA A 13 -18.13 15.29 -20.44
C ALA A 13 -16.86 16.11 -20.65
N PHE A 14 -15.73 15.43 -20.85
CA PHE A 14 -14.47 16.09 -21.23
C PHE A 14 -14.46 16.30 -22.75
N VAL A 15 -14.11 17.51 -23.17
CA VAL A 15 -13.98 17.88 -24.59
C VAL A 15 -12.60 18.47 -24.88
N ASP A 16 -12.14 18.33 -26.12
CA ASP A 16 -10.93 18.99 -26.61
C ASP A 16 -11.20 20.49 -26.91
N PRO A 17 -10.17 21.29 -27.26
CA PRO A 17 -10.36 22.70 -27.62
C PRO A 17 -11.28 22.95 -28.83
N LYS A 18 -11.62 21.91 -29.60
CA LYS A 18 -12.55 21.96 -30.74
C LYS A 18 -13.94 21.43 -30.39
N GLY A 19 -14.22 21.16 -29.11
CA GLY A 19 -15.50 20.65 -28.62
C GLY A 19 -15.73 19.16 -28.88
N LYS A 20 -14.72 18.38 -29.31
CA LYS A 20 -14.87 16.95 -29.56
C LYS A 20 -14.73 16.15 -28.25
N PRO A 21 -15.51 15.07 -28.06
CA PRO A 21 -15.47 14.29 -26.82
C PRO A 21 -14.14 13.56 -26.64
N VAL A 22 -13.57 13.66 -25.44
CA VAL A 22 -12.35 12.94 -25.04
C VAL A 22 -12.74 11.57 -24.49
N ARG A 23 -12.06 10.52 -24.96
CA ARG A 23 -12.27 9.14 -24.51
C ARG A 23 -10.98 8.52 -24.01
N THR A 24 -11.08 7.74 -22.93
CA THR A 24 -9.97 6.89 -22.50
C THR A 24 -9.97 5.63 -23.35
N GLN A 25 -8.85 5.35 -24.02
CA GLN A 25 -8.64 4.12 -24.78
C GLN A 25 -7.52 3.31 -24.13
N LYS A 26 -7.64 1.99 -24.19
CA LYS A 26 -6.56 1.06 -23.84
C LYS A 26 -5.86 0.70 -25.15
N LEU A 27 -4.53 0.75 -25.16
CA LEU A 27 -3.73 0.41 -26.33
C LEU A 27 -2.85 -0.79 -26.00
N LEU A 28 -2.64 -1.68 -26.98
CA LEU A 28 -1.67 -2.75 -26.87
C LEU A 28 -0.26 -2.15 -26.99
N LYS A 29 0.54 -2.33 -25.93
CA LYS A 29 1.94 -1.85 -25.91
C LYS A 29 2.93 -2.92 -26.36
N THR A 30 2.72 -4.16 -25.94
CA THR A 30 3.59 -5.30 -26.25
C THR A 30 2.76 -6.57 -26.10
N ASP A 31 3.08 -7.58 -26.90
CA ASP A 31 2.57 -8.93 -26.72
C ASP A 31 3.54 -9.79 -25.87
N ILE A 32 3.28 -11.09 -25.82
CA ILE A 32 4.06 -12.07 -25.06
C ILE A 32 5.36 -12.47 -25.79
N GLU A 33 5.45 -12.28 -27.10
CA GLU A 33 6.59 -12.68 -27.93
C GLU A 33 7.68 -11.59 -28.04
N HIS A 34 7.30 -10.36 -27.72
CA HIS A 34 8.11 -9.16 -27.73
C HIS A 34 8.40 -8.60 -26.31
N ASP A 35 7.98 -9.32 -25.27
CA ASP A 35 8.34 -9.00 -23.88
C ASP A 35 9.85 -9.22 -23.59
N LEU A 36 10.35 -8.64 -22.50
CA LEU A 36 11.74 -8.79 -22.10
C LEU A 36 12.16 -10.26 -21.93
N THR A 37 11.29 -11.10 -21.38
CA THR A 37 11.54 -12.54 -21.17
C THR A 37 11.75 -13.28 -22.50
N ALA A 38 10.95 -12.96 -23.52
CA ALA A 38 11.03 -13.51 -24.86
C ALA A 38 12.24 -12.97 -25.62
N LEU A 39 12.52 -11.67 -25.51
CA LEU A 39 13.73 -11.06 -26.08
C LEU A 39 15.01 -11.63 -25.49
N LEU A 40 15.06 -11.90 -24.18
CA LEU A 40 16.21 -12.55 -23.53
C LEU A 40 16.39 -14.02 -23.97
N LYS A 41 15.31 -14.73 -24.31
CA LYS A 41 15.42 -16.07 -24.91
C LYS A 41 15.99 -16.00 -26.32
N LYS A 42 15.64 -14.97 -27.10
CA LYS A 42 16.15 -14.72 -28.46
C LYS A 42 17.60 -14.17 -28.44
N LYS A 43 17.95 -13.36 -27.44
CA LYS A 43 19.23 -12.66 -27.27
C LYS A 43 19.79 -12.98 -25.88
N LYS A 44 20.85 -13.79 -25.85
CA LYS A 44 21.37 -14.48 -24.64
C LYS A 44 21.65 -13.62 -23.41
N ASP A 45 21.91 -12.32 -23.57
CA ASP A 45 22.22 -11.41 -22.47
C ASP A 45 21.55 -10.03 -22.63
N LEU A 46 21.46 -9.31 -21.50
CA LEU A 46 20.86 -7.97 -21.43
C LEU A 46 21.59 -6.95 -22.32
N ASN A 47 22.91 -7.09 -22.50
CA ASN A 47 23.69 -6.20 -23.35
C ASN A 47 23.34 -6.37 -24.83
N ALA A 48 23.15 -7.60 -25.30
CA ALA A 48 22.70 -7.84 -26.67
C ALA A 48 21.27 -7.35 -26.90
N VAL A 49 20.38 -7.49 -25.90
CA VAL A 49 19.03 -6.89 -25.97
C VAL A 49 19.14 -5.38 -26.07
N GLY A 50 19.92 -4.72 -25.20
CA GLY A 50 20.11 -3.26 -25.22
C GLY A 50 20.64 -2.74 -26.57
N LYS A 51 21.62 -3.43 -27.17
CA LYS A 51 22.10 -3.10 -28.52
C LYS A 51 21.04 -3.27 -29.60
N ALA A 52 20.14 -4.25 -29.45
CA ALA A 52 19.07 -4.49 -30.40
C ALA A 52 17.96 -3.42 -30.28
N LEU A 53 17.59 -3.02 -29.05
CA LEU A 53 16.66 -1.91 -28.80
C LEU A 53 17.12 -0.63 -29.50
N VAL A 54 18.39 -0.26 -29.32
CA VAL A 54 18.95 0.96 -29.94
C VAL A 54 18.95 0.89 -31.47
N LYS A 55 19.00 -0.32 -32.05
CA LYS A 55 19.16 -0.50 -33.50
C LYS A 55 17.83 -0.56 -34.24
N ASP A 56 16.85 -1.29 -33.72
CA ASP A 56 15.73 -1.78 -34.53
C ASP A 56 14.44 -2.02 -33.74
N ASP A 57 14.36 -1.57 -32.47
CA ASP A 57 13.17 -1.68 -31.61
C ASP A 57 12.46 -3.06 -31.67
N PRO A 58 13.16 -4.19 -31.40
CA PRO A 58 12.61 -5.54 -31.53
C PRO A 58 11.49 -5.87 -30.54
N GLU A 59 11.16 -4.99 -29.62
CA GLU A 59 10.01 -5.06 -28.72
C GLU A 59 8.71 -4.53 -29.36
N ILE A 60 8.82 -3.78 -30.46
CA ILE A 60 7.69 -3.17 -31.15
C ILE A 60 7.26 -4.09 -32.29
N ASP A 61 6.12 -4.74 -32.11
CA ASP A 61 5.43 -5.38 -33.23
C ASP A 61 4.69 -4.33 -34.06
N LEU A 62 5.21 -4.01 -35.24
CA LEU A 62 4.64 -2.99 -36.12
C LEU A 62 3.18 -3.25 -36.53
N GLU A 63 2.74 -4.51 -36.53
CA GLU A 63 1.36 -4.87 -36.94
C GLU A 63 0.35 -4.63 -35.82
N HIS A 64 0.73 -4.93 -34.57
CA HIS A 64 -0.20 -4.92 -33.43
C HIS A 64 0.05 -3.77 -32.45
N PHE A 65 1.20 -3.10 -32.51
CA PHE A 65 1.54 -2.00 -31.61
C PHE A 65 0.54 -0.84 -31.78
N GLY A 66 0.00 -0.36 -30.66
CA GLY A 66 -1.00 0.71 -30.67
C GLY A 66 -2.41 0.25 -31.03
N MET A 67 -2.64 -1.06 -31.24
CA MET A 67 -3.99 -1.59 -31.45
C MET A 67 -4.90 -1.23 -30.27
N THR A 68 -6.09 -0.70 -30.56
CA THR A 68 -7.07 -0.36 -29.52
C THR A 68 -7.69 -1.61 -28.95
N LEU A 69 -7.64 -1.74 -27.62
CA LEU A 69 -8.20 -2.86 -26.89
C LEU A 69 -9.59 -2.51 -26.36
N THR A 70 -10.59 -3.26 -26.80
CA THR A 70 -11.97 -3.20 -26.32
C THR A 70 -12.38 -4.53 -25.70
N ASP A 71 -13.28 -4.51 -24.72
CA ASP A 71 -13.91 -5.70 -24.11
C ASP A 71 -12.96 -6.81 -23.64
N THR A 72 -11.77 -6.43 -23.20
CA THR A 72 -10.73 -7.38 -22.76
C THR A 72 -11.14 -8.13 -21.50
N SER A 73 -11.02 -9.45 -21.52
CA SER A 73 -11.14 -10.31 -20.33
C SER A 73 -9.77 -10.82 -19.88
N ARG A 74 -9.51 -10.83 -18.57
CA ARG A 74 -8.31 -11.44 -18.02
C ARG A 74 -8.47 -12.95 -17.99
N VAL A 75 -7.59 -13.66 -18.69
CA VAL A 75 -7.47 -15.12 -18.65
C VAL A 75 -6.11 -15.52 -18.07
N TYR A 76 -6.08 -16.65 -17.37
CA TYR A 76 -4.83 -17.24 -16.90
C TYR A 76 -4.51 -18.43 -17.79
N VAL A 77 -3.24 -18.55 -18.22
CA VAL A 77 -2.80 -19.60 -19.14
C VAL A 77 -1.69 -20.40 -18.48
N SER A 78 -1.78 -21.73 -18.58
CA SER A 78 -0.73 -22.67 -18.21
C SER A 78 -0.16 -23.34 -19.44
N LYS A 79 0.90 -24.15 -19.28
CA LYS A 79 1.42 -25.01 -20.37
C LYS A 79 0.36 -25.96 -20.96
N LYS A 80 -0.74 -26.24 -20.23
CA LYS A 80 -1.84 -27.12 -20.65
C LYS A 80 -3.03 -26.36 -21.28
N GLY A 81 -2.93 -25.04 -21.44
CA GLY A 81 -4.01 -24.20 -21.97
C GLY A 81 -4.62 -23.26 -20.92
N ILE A 82 -5.82 -22.76 -21.23
CA ILE A 82 -6.54 -21.77 -20.43
C ILE A 82 -7.00 -22.39 -19.10
N ILE A 83 -6.79 -21.66 -18.02
CA ILE A 83 -7.19 -22.06 -16.67
C ILE A 83 -8.63 -21.60 -16.42
N HIS A 84 -9.51 -22.55 -16.10
CA HIS A 84 -10.93 -22.27 -15.83
C HIS A 84 -11.23 -21.99 -14.34
N LEU A 85 -10.36 -22.44 -13.43
CA LEU A 85 -10.52 -22.28 -11.99
C LEU A 85 -9.21 -21.79 -11.37
N VAL A 86 -9.28 -20.74 -10.56
CA VAL A 86 -8.13 -20.15 -9.87
C VAL A 86 -8.40 -20.12 -8.38
N ASP A 87 -7.55 -20.81 -7.62
CA ASP A 87 -7.52 -20.71 -6.17
C ASP A 87 -6.62 -19.55 -5.74
N GLU A 88 -7.20 -18.58 -5.05
CA GLU A 88 -6.47 -17.45 -4.51
C GLU A 88 -6.12 -17.70 -3.04
N TRP A 89 -4.83 -17.62 -2.73
CA TRP A 89 -4.30 -17.75 -1.38
C TRP A 89 -3.74 -16.41 -0.90
N GLU A 90 -4.05 -16.03 0.34
CA GLU A 90 -3.42 -14.92 1.04
C GLU A 90 -2.25 -15.46 1.87
N VAL A 91 -1.05 -14.94 1.61
CA VAL A 91 0.17 -15.29 2.35
C VAL A 91 0.54 -14.12 3.23
N LEU A 92 0.38 -14.27 4.55
CA LEU A 92 0.77 -13.28 5.54
C LEU A 92 2.25 -13.49 5.86
N LYS A 93 3.04 -12.43 5.70
CA LYS A 93 4.46 -12.42 6.04
C LYS A 93 4.72 -11.63 7.31
N ASN A 94 5.73 -12.07 8.06
CA ASN A 94 6.30 -11.33 9.17
C ASN A 94 7.21 -10.20 8.66
N PRO A 95 7.58 -9.24 9.55
CA PRO A 95 8.51 -8.17 9.19
C PRO A 95 9.90 -8.64 8.74
N ASP A 96 10.33 -9.83 9.18
CA ASP A 96 11.57 -10.52 8.75
C ASP A 96 11.47 -11.17 7.35
N GLY A 97 10.27 -11.22 6.77
CA GLY A 97 9.99 -11.84 5.47
C GLY A 97 9.57 -13.30 5.54
N GLU A 98 9.58 -13.93 6.71
CA GLU A 98 9.12 -15.30 6.91
C GLU A 98 7.59 -15.41 6.74
N THR A 99 7.12 -16.56 6.25
CA THR A 99 5.69 -16.79 6.06
C THR A 99 5.05 -17.15 7.40
N ARG A 100 4.18 -16.26 7.89
CA ARG A 100 3.42 -16.46 9.12
C ARG A 100 2.25 -17.40 8.92
N GLU A 101 1.49 -17.18 7.85
CA GLU A 101 0.24 -17.89 7.60
C GLU A 101 -0.05 -17.93 6.10
N ARG A 102 -0.63 -19.03 5.63
CA ARG A 102 -1.18 -19.16 4.29
C ARG A 102 -2.62 -19.64 4.40
N ARG A 103 -3.56 -18.83 3.94
CA ARG A 103 -5.01 -19.09 4.03
C ARG A 103 -5.72 -18.80 2.71
N GLN A 104 -6.92 -19.32 2.55
CA GLN A 104 -7.75 -19.00 1.38
C GLN A 104 -8.16 -17.52 1.41
N ARG A 105 -8.12 -16.84 0.26
CA ARG A 105 -8.40 -15.40 0.19
C ARG A 105 -9.85 -15.12 0.58
N GLN A 106 -10.04 -14.33 1.63
CA GLN A 106 -11.35 -13.86 2.06
C GLN A 106 -11.71 -12.57 1.32
N LYS A 107 -12.84 -12.57 0.61
CA LYS A 107 -13.36 -11.39 -0.11
C LYS A 107 -14.41 -10.68 0.75
N GLN A 108 -13.93 -9.94 1.75
CA GLN A 108 -14.80 -9.15 2.62
C GLN A 108 -15.63 -8.14 1.81
N SER A 109 -16.87 -7.92 2.23
CA SER A 109 -17.77 -6.95 1.62
C SER A 109 -17.28 -5.52 1.85
N GLN A 110 -17.65 -4.63 0.93
CA GLN A 110 -17.47 -3.20 1.12
C GLN A 110 -18.32 -2.72 2.31
N ASN A 111 -17.75 -1.87 3.17
CA ASN A 111 -18.45 -1.28 4.33
C ASN A 111 -18.41 0.25 4.34
N ILE A 112 -18.01 0.86 3.23
CA ILE A 112 -18.23 2.27 2.94
C ILE A 112 -19.48 2.42 2.07
N ASN A 113 -20.27 3.46 2.30
CA ASN A 113 -21.51 3.71 1.56
C ASN A 113 -22.51 2.54 1.65
N SER A 114 -22.52 1.87 2.81
CA SER A 114 -23.53 0.90 3.21
C SER A 114 -24.62 1.57 4.02
N ASP A 115 -25.72 0.86 4.30
CA ASP A 115 -26.79 1.32 5.19
C ASP A 115 -26.30 1.68 6.60
N ILE A 116 -25.19 1.06 7.03
CA ILE A 116 -24.52 1.38 8.27
C ILE A 116 -23.53 2.54 8.03
N PRO A 117 -23.69 3.69 8.71
CA PRO A 117 -22.76 4.81 8.58
C PRO A 117 -21.42 4.50 9.23
N LEU A 118 -20.36 5.15 8.74
CA LEU A 118 -19.06 5.12 9.40
C LEU A 118 -19.15 5.81 10.76
N ARG A 119 -18.55 5.18 11.76
CA ARG A 119 -18.55 5.69 13.13
C ARG A 119 -17.26 6.43 13.45
N TRP A 120 -17.45 7.55 14.12
CA TRP A 120 -16.41 8.27 14.82
C TRP A 120 -16.09 7.48 16.08
N SER A 121 -14.87 6.94 16.17
CA SER A 121 -14.51 6.12 17.33
C SER A 121 -14.27 6.93 18.60
N GLY A 122 -14.22 8.26 18.52
CA GLY A 122 -13.80 9.15 19.61
C GLY A 122 -12.32 9.02 19.98
N LYS A 123 -11.57 8.15 19.29
CA LYS A 123 -10.15 7.94 19.54
C LYS A 123 -9.31 8.92 18.73
N PHE A 124 -8.74 9.89 19.43
CA PHE A 124 -7.80 10.86 18.89
C PHE A 124 -6.36 10.39 19.07
N ILE A 125 -5.51 10.66 18.07
CA ILE A 125 -4.09 10.34 18.07
C ILE A 125 -3.34 11.59 17.62
N LYS A 126 -2.36 12.05 18.39
CA LYS A 126 -1.55 13.21 18.01
C LYS A 126 -0.86 12.96 16.67
N LYS A 127 -0.69 14.00 15.85
CA LYS A 127 -0.06 13.86 14.52
C LYS A 127 1.36 13.29 14.60
N GLU A 128 2.13 13.73 15.60
CA GLU A 128 3.49 13.23 15.88
C GLU A 128 3.49 11.72 16.18
N ASP A 129 2.62 11.29 17.10
CA ASP A 129 2.47 9.87 17.45
C ASP A 129 2.06 9.04 16.24
N ALA A 130 1.14 9.56 15.43
CA ALA A 130 0.66 8.87 14.24
C ALA A 130 1.77 8.69 13.20
N ALA A 131 2.60 9.72 12.98
CA ALA A 131 3.73 9.67 12.06
C ALA A 131 4.78 8.61 12.45
N HIS A 132 4.95 8.35 13.74
CA HIS A 132 5.86 7.32 14.24
C HIS A 132 5.25 5.91 14.30
N LYS A 133 3.92 5.78 14.25
CA LYS A 133 3.22 4.50 14.42
C LYS A 133 2.65 3.93 13.14
N PHE A 134 2.26 4.75 12.17
CA PHE A 134 1.51 4.31 11.00
C PHE A 134 2.21 4.68 9.69
N ILE A 135 2.14 3.77 8.71
CA ILE A 135 2.49 4.08 7.32
C ILE A 135 1.19 4.40 6.58
N PHE A 136 1.04 5.64 6.11
CA PHE A 136 -0.10 6.07 5.32
C PHE A 136 0.16 5.83 3.83
N THR A 137 -0.62 4.95 3.22
CA THR A 137 -0.43 4.51 1.82
C THR A 137 -1.40 5.18 0.86
N HIS A 138 -2.56 5.61 1.34
CA HIS A 138 -3.56 6.28 0.54
C HIS A 138 -4.17 7.48 1.28
N LYS A 139 -4.56 8.51 0.52
CA LYS A 139 -5.21 9.71 1.03
C LYS A 139 -6.47 9.96 0.21
N ARG A 140 -7.56 10.35 0.86
CA ARG A 140 -8.79 10.81 0.19
C ARG A 140 -9.27 12.10 0.84
N GLN A 141 -9.63 13.09 0.05
CA GLN A 141 -10.21 14.32 0.56
C GLN A 141 -11.73 14.18 0.66
N LEU A 142 -12.29 14.65 1.77
CA LEU A 142 -13.73 14.82 1.92
C LEU A 142 -14.08 16.24 1.47
N ILE A 143 -15.00 16.34 0.51
CA ILE A 143 -15.48 17.60 -0.05
C ILE A 143 -16.96 17.77 0.30
N HIS A 144 -17.37 19.01 0.54
CA HIS A 144 -18.78 19.35 0.72
C HIS A 144 -19.47 19.38 -0.65
N VAL A 145 -20.78 19.17 -0.63
CA VAL A 145 -21.63 19.24 -1.83
C VAL A 145 -22.54 20.48 -1.82
N ASN A 146 -22.78 21.04 -0.64
CA ASN A 146 -23.60 22.23 -0.43
C ASN A 146 -23.17 22.98 0.86
N GLY A 147 -23.75 24.16 1.11
CA GLY A 147 -23.43 24.98 2.28
C GLY A 147 -23.68 24.30 3.63
N LEU A 148 -24.75 23.51 3.76
CA LEU A 148 -25.01 22.77 4.98
C LEU A 148 -23.91 21.76 5.29
N THR A 149 -23.48 20.99 4.29
CA THR A 149 -22.35 20.05 4.45
C THR A 149 -21.02 20.77 4.65
N TYR A 150 -20.87 21.99 4.15
CA TYR A 150 -19.68 22.80 4.38
C TYR A 150 -19.52 23.09 5.87
N ASP A 151 -20.55 23.59 6.55
CA ASP A 151 -20.47 23.93 7.97
C ASP A 151 -20.07 22.72 8.83
N PHE A 152 -20.69 21.56 8.58
CA PHE A 152 -20.33 20.32 9.28
C PHE A 152 -18.88 19.91 9.03
N LEU A 153 -18.44 19.88 7.77
CA LEU A 153 -17.07 19.46 7.45
C LEU A 153 -16.02 20.46 7.94
N TYR A 154 -16.33 21.76 7.93
CA TYR A 154 -15.49 22.83 8.44
C TYR A 154 -15.30 22.73 9.95
N GLU A 155 -16.38 22.60 10.73
CA GLU A 155 -16.30 22.46 12.19
C GLU A 155 -15.52 21.21 12.60
N MET A 156 -15.72 20.10 11.88
CA MET A 156 -14.94 18.88 12.09
C MET A 156 -13.45 19.07 11.76
N ALA A 157 -13.14 19.79 10.68
CA ALA A 157 -11.75 20.10 10.34
C ALA A 157 -11.09 21.02 11.37
N LYS A 158 -11.84 22.01 11.86
CA LYS A 158 -11.43 22.95 12.90
C LYS A 158 -11.11 22.23 14.21
N GLU A 159 -12.01 21.37 14.68
CA GLU A 159 -11.80 20.57 15.91
C GLU A 159 -10.51 19.75 15.84
N LEU A 160 -10.26 19.08 14.71
CA LEU A 160 -9.06 18.27 14.51
C LEU A 160 -7.78 19.11 14.35
N HIS A 161 -7.90 20.28 13.72
CA HIS A 161 -6.81 21.21 13.54
C HIS A 161 -6.34 21.79 14.88
N GLU A 162 -7.27 22.32 15.67
CA GLU A 162 -7.01 22.91 16.99
C GLU A 162 -6.42 21.88 17.97
N ARG A 163 -6.91 20.63 17.91
CA ARG A 163 -6.38 19.53 18.73
C ARG A 163 -5.03 18.97 18.26
N ASN A 164 -4.55 19.39 17.08
CA ASN A 164 -3.38 18.82 16.41
C ASN A 164 -3.37 17.27 16.42
N SER A 165 -4.51 16.68 16.07
CA SER A 165 -4.71 15.24 16.17
C SER A 165 -5.44 14.67 14.95
N LEU A 166 -5.27 13.37 14.76
CA LEU A 166 -6.04 12.56 13.84
C LEU A 166 -7.12 11.82 14.62
N MET A 167 -8.29 11.62 14.02
CA MET A 167 -9.35 10.83 14.62
C MET A 167 -9.56 9.52 13.85
N LEU A 168 -9.60 8.40 14.55
CA LEU A 168 -9.83 7.10 13.95
C LEU A 168 -11.31 6.92 13.54
N LEU A 169 -11.54 6.56 12.29
CA LEU A 169 -12.83 6.14 11.75
C LEU A 169 -12.91 4.61 11.64
N ARG A 170 -14.09 4.08 11.95
CA ARG A 170 -14.37 2.64 11.89
C ARG A 170 -15.70 2.37 11.20
N GLY A 171 -15.80 1.23 10.55
CA GLY A 171 -17.01 0.74 9.92
C GLY A 171 -17.69 -0.36 10.73
N GLY A 172 -18.77 -0.91 10.16
CA GLY A 172 -19.55 -2.00 10.75
C GLY A 172 -20.56 -1.55 11.79
N GLU A 173 -21.54 -2.40 12.11
CA GLU A 173 -22.67 -2.07 13.01
C GLU A 173 -22.20 -1.54 14.36
N LYS A 174 -21.15 -2.17 14.91
CA LYS A 174 -20.54 -1.83 16.21
C LYS A 174 -19.47 -0.73 16.13
N GLY A 175 -19.06 -0.32 14.92
CA GLY A 175 -17.98 0.67 14.75
C GLY A 175 -16.60 0.17 15.18
N ASP A 176 -16.34 -1.12 15.06
CA ASP A 176 -15.07 -1.75 15.45
C ASP A 176 -14.30 -2.31 14.24
N GLN A 177 -14.87 -2.27 13.04
CA GLN A 177 -14.28 -2.84 11.84
C GLN A 177 -13.38 -1.82 11.11
N PRO A 178 -12.30 -2.27 10.44
CA PRO A 178 -11.53 -1.43 9.52
C PRO A 178 -12.39 -1.05 8.30
N ILE A 179 -11.97 -0.03 7.56
CA ILE A 179 -12.67 0.42 6.34
C ILE A 179 -12.26 -0.45 5.15
N ILE A 180 -13.24 -0.95 4.43
CA ILE A 180 -13.12 -1.74 3.20
C ILE A 180 -13.80 -0.95 2.09
N MET A 181 -12.98 -0.37 1.23
CA MET A 181 -13.44 0.57 0.20
C MET A 181 -14.20 -0.11 -0.94
N THR A 182 -13.80 -1.33 -1.31
CA THR A 182 -14.45 -2.14 -2.35
C THR A 182 -14.37 -3.61 -1.97
N ARG A 183 -15.26 -4.44 -2.52
CA ARG A 183 -15.31 -5.88 -2.21
C ARG A 183 -13.97 -6.56 -2.49
N GLY A 184 -13.43 -7.25 -1.48
CA GLY A 184 -12.16 -7.96 -1.56
C GLY A 184 -10.91 -7.07 -1.64
N ALA A 185 -11.05 -5.77 -1.40
CA ALA A 185 -9.93 -4.86 -1.18
C ALA A 185 -9.29 -5.11 0.20
N LYS A 186 -8.09 -4.56 0.38
CA LYS A 186 -7.41 -4.60 1.68
C LYS A 186 -8.19 -3.75 2.70
N PRO A 187 -8.34 -4.22 3.95
CA PRO A 187 -8.87 -3.40 5.02
C PRO A 187 -7.87 -2.31 5.42
N TYR A 188 -8.36 -1.11 5.72
CA TYR A 188 -7.57 0.03 6.16
C TYR A 188 -8.06 0.56 7.51
N ASN A 189 -7.11 0.91 8.38
CA ASN A 189 -7.34 1.87 9.45
C ASN A 189 -7.41 3.26 8.81
N ALA A 190 -8.50 3.98 9.09
CA ALA A 190 -8.75 5.27 8.48
C ALA A 190 -8.70 6.37 9.53
N PHE A 191 -7.95 7.42 9.26
CA PHE A 191 -7.71 8.51 10.19
C PHE A 191 -8.10 9.82 9.53
N LEU A 192 -9.00 10.56 10.16
CA LEU A 192 -9.41 11.87 9.70
C LEU A 192 -8.41 12.91 10.18
N GLU A 193 -7.93 13.72 9.26
CA GLU A 193 -7.11 14.89 9.52
C GLU A 193 -7.88 16.15 9.10
N GLY A 194 -7.97 17.12 10.01
CA GLY A 194 -8.46 18.45 9.71
C GLY A 194 -7.35 19.49 9.62
N ARG A 195 -7.52 20.43 8.68
CA ARG A 195 -6.76 21.68 8.59
C ARG A 195 -7.72 22.80 8.20
N ILE A 196 -7.45 24.01 8.69
CA ILE A 196 -8.21 25.21 8.37
C ILE A 196 -7.27 26.35 7.97
N ASP A 197 -7.78 27.26 7.15
CA ASP A 197 -7.12 28.52 6.77
C ASP A 197 -8.22 29.57 6.55
N GLY A 198 -8.45 30.43 7.55
CA GLY A 198 -9.62 31.32 7.57
C GLY A 198 -10.91 30.53 7.35
N ASP A 199 -11.72 30.93 6.37
CA ASP A 199 -12.97 30.28 5.99
C ASP A 199 -12.78 29.13 4.97
N SER A 200 -11.59 28.54 4.93
CA SER A 200 -11.31 27.36 4.11
C SER A 200 -10.94 26.18 5.00
N TYR A 201 -11.34 24.98 4.59
CA TYR A 201 -10.96 23.76 5.28
C TYR A 201 -10.40 22.70 4.33
N LEU A 202 -9.60 21.81 4.90
CA LEU A 202 -9.14 20.59 4.27
C LEU A 202 -9.34 19.43 5.23
N LEU A 203 -10.20 18.49 4.83
CA LEU A 203 -10.49 17.28 5.58
C LEU A 203 -9.98 16.07 4.80
N VAL A 204 -8.97 15.38 5.32
CA VAL A 204 -8.29 14.27 4.64
C VAL A 204 -8.46 12.98 5.43
N LEU A 205 -8.94 11.94 4.76
CA LEU A 205 -8.92 10.57 5.22
C LEU A 205 -7.58 9.93 4.86
N GLN A 206 -6.71 9.81 5.86
CA GLN A 206 -5.43 9.11 5.80
C GLN A 206 -5.66 7.62 6.03
N LEU A 207 -5.30 6.76 5.08
CA LEU A 207 -5.50 5.31 5.15
C LEU A 207 -4.18 4.61 5.38
N SER A 208 -4.16 3.74 6.39
CA SER A 208 -3.01 2.91 6.73
C SER A 208 -3.45 1.47 6.94
N ASN A 209 -2.68 0.53 6.40
CA ASN A 209 -2.84 -0.91 6.61
C ASN A 209 -1.58 -1.53 7.24
N MET A 210 -0.66 -0.70 7.73
CA MET A 210 0.62 -1.11 8.30
C MET A 210 1.01 -0.23 9.47
N GLU A 211 1.45 -0.88 10.55
CA GLU A 211 1.96 -0.22 11.75
C GLU A 211 3.47 -0.44 11.85
N LEU A 212 4.19 0.62 12.22
CA LEU A 212 5.61 0.57 12.51
C LEU A 212 5.82 -0.03 13.89
N LYS A 213 6.70 -1.04 13.95
CA LYS A 213 7.20 -1.59 15.22
C LYS A 213 8.59 -1.04 15.47
N ARG A 214 8.90 -0.74 16.73
CA ARG A 214 10.27 -0.42 17.12
C ARG A 214 11.15 -1.65 16.86
N PRO A 215 12.33 -1.47 16.24
CA PRO A 215 13.27 -2.56 16.12
C PRO A 215 13.66 -3.06 17.52
N PRO A 216 13.97 -4.37 17.68
CA PRO A 216 14.55 -4.85 18.92
C PRO A 216 15.84 -4.07 19.19
N MET A 217 15.99 -3.59 20.42
CA MET A 217 17.18 -2.86 20.85
C MET A 217 18.36 -3.83 20.76
N SER A 218 19.27 -3.62 19.81
CA SER A 218 20.54 -4.32 19.80
C SER A 218 21.27 -3.95 21.08
N GLU A 219 21.61 -4.94 21.92
CA GLU A 219 22.50 -4.72 23.05
C GLU A 219 23.75 -3.98 22.57
N PRO A 220 24.23 -2.95 23.30
CA PRO A 220 25.44 -2.26 22.90
C PRO A 220 26.57 -3.29 22.87
N ALA A 221 27.15 -3.47 21.69
CA ALA A 221 28.33 -4.30 21.48
C ALA A 221 29.38 -3.91 22.53
N ALA A 222 29.70 -4.85 23.42
CA ALA A 222 30.74 -4.70 24.41
C ALA A 222 32.00 -4.20 23.71
N VAL A 223 32.41 -2.97 24.05
CA VAL A 223 33.66 -2.37 23.60
C VAL A 223 34.77 -3.30 24.07
N ALA A 224 35.40 -4.01 23.13
CA ALA A 224 36.57 -4.82 23.38
C ALA A 224 37.68 -3.90 23.89
N THR A 225 37.90 -3.90 25.20
CA THR A 225 39.09 -3.32 25.82
C THR A 225 40.30 -4.14 25.38
N GLY A 226 41.11 -3.57 24.48
CA GLY A 226 42.42 -4.11 24.13
C GLY A 226 43.33 -4.17 25.36
N PRO A 227 44.22 -5.18 25.46
CA PRO A 227 45.07 -5.33 26.64
C PRO A 227 46.19 -4.29 26.63
N SER A 228 46.22 -3.44 27.66
CA SER A 228 47.35 -2.57 27.98
C SER A 228 48.52 -3.38 28.56
N THR A 229 49.69 -3.26 27.96
CA THR A 229 50.98 -3.74 28.46
C THR A 229 51.46 -2.90 29.65
N THR A 230 51.78 -3.53 30.79
CA THR A 230 53.00 -3.24 31.59
C THR A 230 53.15 -4.15 32.84
N GLY A 231 54.23 -4.94 32.84
CA GLY A 231 55.23 -5.03 33.93
C GLY A 231 54.90 -5.73 35.26
N PRO A 232 55.85 -6.48 35.87
CA PRO A 232 55.54 -7.59 36.78
C PRO A 232 55.71 -7.25 38.27
N ARG A 233 55.05 -8.00 39.17
CA ARG A 233 55.58 -8.27 40.52
C ARG A 233 54.86 -9.39 41.30
N ASN A 234 55.70 -10.33 41.74
CA ASN A 234 55.67 -11.14 42.96
C ASN A 234 54.46 -12.02 43.31
N HIS A 235 54.69 -13.34 43.20
CA HIS A 235 54.11 -14.34 44.09
C HIS A 235 54.67 -14.21 45.51
N PRO A 236 53.86 -14.57 46.51
CA PRO A 236 54.33 -15.56 47.45
C PRO A 236 53.38 -16.75 47.62
N ARG A 237 54.03 -17.88 47.85
CA ARG A 237 53.58 -19.26 48.05
C ARG A 237 52.92 -19.44 49.43
N LYS A 238 51.88 -20.28 49.54
CA LYS A 238 51.49 -21.14 50.68
C LYS A 238 50.23 -21.94 50.28
N GLN A 239 50.31 -23.19 49.83
CA GLN A 239 50.34 -24.47 50.56
C GLN A 239 49.22 -24.72 51.60
N ALA A 240 48.58 -25.89 51.41
CA ALA A 240 47.81 -26.73 52.34
C ALA A 240 46.40 -26.22 52.73
N ALA A 241 45.35 -27.03 52.91
CA ALA A 241 45.25 -28.47 53.13
C ALA A 241 43.86 -29.01 52.73
N LYS A 242 43.82 -30.29 52.34
CA LYS A 242 42.63 -31.15 52.32
C LYS A 242 42.35 -31.70 53.73
N LYS A 243 41.06 -31.81 54.10
CA LYS A 243 40.36 -32.79 54.97
C LYS A 243 39.16 -32.05 55.61
N LYS A 244 37.94 -32.56 55.67
CA LYS A 244 37.40 -33.93 55.65
C LYS A 244 36.19 -34.01 54.71
#